data_AF-A0A3N4JMP4-F1
#
_entry.id   AF-A0A3N4JMP4-F1
#
_cell.length_a   1.000
_cell.length_b   1.000
_cell.length_c   1.000
_cell.angle_alpha   90.00
_cell.angle_beta   90.00
_cell.angle_gamma   90.00
#
_symmetry.space_group_name_H-M   'P 1'
#
loop_
_entity.id
_entity.type
_entity.pdbx_description
1 polymer ?
#
loop_
_entity_poly.entity_id
_entity_poly.type
_entity_poly.pdbx_seq_one_letter_code
_entity_poly.pdbx_strand_id
1 'polypeptide(L)'
;QLLVHGLPTSHSLATVTTELTTFNSGLAQTQQPRWLTLNTSHASKNASTMVITITGPKAPLFVDKQLSAFSTTFRTEHRLRFNSFTQCSNCHHFGHHSNKCTSPSSCCWCTLPHSTGDHSCPTLTCRLRDQPCSHFTPRCVNCDGPH
;
A
#
# COMPACT_ATOMS: atom_id res chain seq x y z
N GLN A 1 -2.48 4.04 10.46
CA GLN A 1 -1.02 4.05 10.76
C GLN A 1 -0.31 4.67 9.58
N LEU A 2 0.76 5.40 9.84
CA LEU A 2 1.53 6.13 8.83
C LEU A 2 2.95 5.59 8.78
N LEU A 3 3.51 5.49 7.58
CA LEU A 3 4.92 5.27 7.34
C LEU A 3 5.60 6.62 7.16
N VAL A 4 6.74 6.83 7.82
CA VAL A 4 7.59 8.01 7.62
C VAL A 4 8.93 7.52 7.11
N HIS A 5 9.28 7.91 5.88
CA HIS A 5 10.44 7.38 5.18
C HIS A 5 11.67 8.26 5.37
N GLY A 6 12.84 7.64 5.42
CA GLY A 6 14.13 8.35 5.38
C GLY A 6 14.57 8.91 6.72
N LEU A 7 13.93 8.54 7.83
CA LEU A 7 14.30 9.03 9.15
C LEU A 7 15.69 8.51 9.57
N PRO A 8 16.53 9.37 10.15
CA PRO A 8 17.88 8.99 10.58
C PRO A 8 17.83 7.94 11.69
N THR A 9 18.62 6.88 11.54
CA THR A 9 18.72 5.77 12.50
C THR A 9 19.69 6.04 13.65
N SER A 10 20.53 7.07 13.51
CA SER A 10 21.50 7.52 14.52
C SER A 10 20.84 8.14 15.76
N HIS A 11 19.58 8.57 15.66
CA HIS A 11 18.83 9.16 16.75
C HIS A 11 17.95 8.13 17.47
N SER A 12 17.77 8.33 18.77
CA SER A 12 16.85 7.52 19.57
C SER A 12 15.41 7.70 19.10
N LEU A 13 14.55 6.68 19.32
CA LEU A 13 13.12 6.79 19.03
C LEU A 13 12.46 7.97 19.76
N ALA A 14 12.90 8.28 20.98
CA ALA A 14 12.41 9.41 21.75
C ALA A 14 12.75 10.74 21.08
N THR A 15 14.00 10.91 20.61
CA THR A 15 14.44 12.12 19.88
C THR A 15 13.61 12.31 18.61
N VAL A 16 13.44 11.26 17.82
CA VAL A 16 12.63 11.31 16.59
C VAL A 16 11.16 11.64 16.91
N THR A 17 10.61 11.07 17.98
CA THR A 17 9.24 11.35 18.45
C THR A 17 9.08 12.83 18.79
N THR A 18 9.99 13.37 19.61
CA THR A 18 9.98 14.78 20.02
C THR A 18 10.08 15.72 18.82
N GLU A 19 10.97 15.46 17.87
CA GLU A 19 11.09 16.26 16.65
C GLU A 19 9.78 16.26 15.84
N LEU A 20 9.21 15.08 15.60
CA LEU A 20 7.97 14.96 14.83
C LEU A 20 6.79 15.66 15.51
N THR A 21 6.65 15.57 16.83
CA THR A 21 5.54 16.24 17.53
C THR A 21 5.76 17.75 17.68
N THR A 22 7.01 18.21 17.79
CA THR A 22 7.34 19.63 17.93
C THR A 22 7.10 20.41 16.64
N PHE A 23 7.54 19.86 15.49
CA PHE A 23 7.54 20.60 14.22
C PHE A 23 6.33 20.34 13.32
N ASN A 24 5.38 19.50 13.75
CA ASN A 24 4.17 19.18 12.97
C ASN A 24 2.91 19.48 13.79
N SER A 25 2.43 20.72 13.70
CA SER A 25 1.31 21.20 14.52
C SER A 25 0.04 20.37 14.32
N GLY A 26 -0.47 19.79 15.41
CA GLY A 26 -1.66 18.94 15.40
C GLY A 26 -1.39 17.47 15.09
N LEU A 27 -0.12 17.06 14.97
CA LEU A 27 0.25 15.64 14.95
C LEU A 27 0.09 15.05 16.36
N ALA A 28 -0.98 14.30 16.59
CA ALA A 28 -1.21 13.59 17.85
C ALA A 28 -0.87 12.11 17.69
N GLN A 29 0.22 11.65 18.30
CA GLN A 29 0.62 10.24 18.31
C GLN A 29 -0.02 9.48 19.48
N THR A 30 -0.52 8.28 19.24
CA THR A 30 -1.22 7.46 20.26
C THR A 30 -0.43 6.25 20.74
N GLN A 31 0.63 5.89 20.02
CA GLN A 31 1.48 4.75 20.32
C GLN A 31 2.93 5.13 20.10
N GLN A 32 3.83 4.47 20.83
CA GLN A 32 5.26 4.65 20.63
C GLN A 32 5.63 4.28 19.17
N PRO A 33 6.36 5.15 18.46
CA PRO A 33 6.88 4.83 17.15
C PRO A 33 7.81 3.62 17.18
N ARG A 34 7.87 2.91 16.06
CA ARG A 34 8.83 1.81 15.88
C ARG A 34 9.35 1.77 14.46
N TRP A 35 10.54 1.22 14.27
CA TRP A 35 11.03 0.91 12.93
C TRP A 35 10.12 -0.11 12.24
N LEU A 36 9.87 0.07 10.94
CA LEU A 36 9.20 -0.93 10.09
C LEU A 36 10.08 -2.18 9.98
N THR A 37 11.38 -1.89 9.84
CA THR A 37 12.57 -2.73 9.92
C THR A 37 12.82 -3.47 11.25
N LEU A 38 13.31 -4.71 11.28
CA LEU A 38 14.04 -5.23 12.44
C LEU A 38 15.36 -4.45 12.62
N ASN A 39 15.83 -4.30 13.87
CA ASN A 39 17.03 -3.54 14.18
C ASN A 39 18.27 -4.04 13.42
N THR A 40 18.41 -5.35 13.25
CA THR A 40 19.51 -5.97 12.50
C THR A 40 19.56 -5.53 11.03
N SER A 41 18.40 -5.23 10.43
CA SER A 41 18.29 -4.79 9.03
C SER A 41 18.65 -3.32 8.79
N HIS A 42 18.86 -2.54 9.86
CA HIS A 42 19.17 -1.10 9.79
C HIS A 42 20.42 -0.66 10.55
N ALA A 43 21.10 -1.55 11.27
CA ALA A 43 22.29 -1.20 12.05
C ALA A 43 23.40 -0.53 11.22
N SER A 44 23.49 -0.83 9.92
CA SER A 44 24.45 -0.22 8.97
C SER A 44 23.85 0.87 8.08
N LYS A 45 22.56 1.18 8.21
CA LYS A 45 21.87 2.16 7.34
C LYS A 45 21.77 3.49 8.05
N ASN A 46 22.06 4.59 7.34
CA ASN A 46 21.92 5.94 7.88
C ASN A 46 20.46 6.40 8.05
N ALA A 47 19.53 5.78 7.30
CA ALA A 47 18.12 6.13 7.32
C ALA A 47 17.22 4.89 7.21
N SER A 48 16.00 5.00 7.76
CA SER A 48 15.01 3.92 7.76
C SER A 48 13.57 4.45 7.68
N THR A 49 12.61 3.53 7.57
CA THR A 49 11.18 3.84 7.62
C THR A 49 10.63 3.53 9.01
N MET A 50 9.96 4.51 9.61
CA MET A 50 9.29 4.37 10.89
C MET A 50 7.78 4.22 10.70
N VAL A 51 7.15 3.41 11.55
CA VAL A 51 5.69 3.32 11.67
C VAL A 51 5.26 4.18 12.85
N ILE A 52 4.34 5.12 12.59
CA ILE A 52 3.70 5.92 13.63
C ILE A 52 2.18 5.71 13.61
N THR A 53 1.56 5.78 14.79
CA THR A 53 0.10 5.75 14.93
C THR A 53 -0.35 7.15 15.34
N ILE A 54 -1.14 7.80 14.47
CA ILE A 54 -1.65 9.16 14.68
C ILE A 54 -3.17 9.14 14.84
N THR A 55 -3.71 10.11 15.56
CA THR A 55 -5.15 10.29 15.81
C THR A 55 -5.58 11.76 15.63
N GLY A 56 -6.88 12.00 15.71
CA GLY A 56 -7.48 13.32 15.68
C GLY A 56 -7.91 13.78 14.28
N PRO A 57 -8.65 14.90 14.19
CA PRO A 57 -9.28 15.36 12.95
C PRO A 57 -8.27 15.77 11.88
N LYS A 58 -7.04 16.11 12.28
CA LYS A 58 -5.94 16.45 11.36
C LYS A 58 -5.18 15.22 10.84
N ALA A 59 -5.44 14.01 11.35
CA ALA A 59 -4.72 12.81 10.94
C ALA A 59 -4.70 12.56 9.41
N PRO A 60 -5.81 12.75 8.67
CA PRO A 60 -5.81 12.59 7.21
C PRO A 60 -4.89 13.58 6.48
N LEU A 61 -4.60 14.74 7.07
CA LEU A 61 -3.72 15.76 6.47
C LEU A 61 -2.25 15.32 6.46
N PHE A 62 -1.88 14.32 7.25
CA PHE A 62 -0.52 13.80 7.30
C PHE A 62 -0.31 12.57 6.41
N VAL A 63 -1.34 12.10 5.69
CA VAL A 63 -1.22 10.97 4.76
C VAL A 63 -0.81 11.47 3.38
N ASP A 64 0.20 10.82 2.78
CA ASP A 64 0.74 11.17 1.45
C ASP A 64 1.23 12.62 1.34
N LYS A 65 1.61 13.20 2.49
CA LYS A 65 2.23 14.53 2.62
C LYS A 65 3.67 14.39 3.13
N GLN A 66 4.18 15.45 3.74
CA GLN A 66 5.51 15.47 4.35
C GLN A 66 5.40 15.89 5.82
N LEU A 67 6.26 15.32 6.65
CA LEU A 67 6.47 15.75 8.04
C LEU A 67 7.82 16.44 8.16
N SER A 68 7.90 17.49 8.95
CA SER A 68 9.14 18.20 9.25
C SER A 68 9.82 17.62 10.48
N ALA A 69 11.12 17.38 10.41
CA ALA A 69 11.98 17.03 11.56
C ALA A 69 13.46 17.24 11.16
N PHE A 70 14.35 17.49 12.10
CA PHE A 70 15.80 17.62 11.83
C PHE A 70 16.13 18.64 10.73
N SER A 71 15.38 19.76 10.68
CA SER A 71 15.50 20.80 9.63
C SER A 71 15.29 20.30 8.18
N THR A 72 14.60 19.18 7.99
CA THR A 72 14.25 18.63 6.69
C THR A 72 12.81 18.10 6.68
N THR A 73 12.34 17.63 5.53
CA THR A 73 11.01 17.05 5.36
C THR A 73 11.10 15.58 4.97
N PHE A 74 10.18 14.78 5.50
CA PHE A 74 10.12 13.34 5.31
C PHE A 74 8.80 12.96 4.68
N ARG A 75 8.88 12.20 3.57
CA ARG A 75 7.70 11.67 2.90
C ARG A 75 6.95 10.72 3.83
N THR A 76 5.64 10.86 3.82
CA THR A 76 4.72 9.99 4.53
C THR A 76 3.88 9.16 3.58
N GLU A 77 3.41 8.01 4.06
CA GLU A 77 2.50 7.15 3.32
C GLU A 77 1.54 6.44 4.26
N HIS A 78 0.30 6.20 3.83
CA HIS A 78 -0.58 5.30 4.57
C HIS A 78 0.02 3.89 4.64
N ARG A 79 0.10 3.31 5.84
CA ARG A 79 0.54 1.92 5.99
C ARG A 79 -0.56 0.97 5.52
N LEU A 80 -0.42 0.47 4.30
CA LEU A 80 -1.23 -0.63 3.79
C LEU A 80 -0.88 -1.92 4.53
N ARG A 81 -1.91 -2.70 4.89
CA ARG A 81 -1.74 -4.05 5.45
C ARG A 81 -2.07 -5.05 4.37
N PHE A 82 -1.09 -5.85 4.01
CA PHE A 82 -1.25 -7.00 3.12
C PHE A 82 -0.27 -8.09 3.53
N ASN A 83 -0.55 -9.31 3.12
CA ASN A 83 0.25 -10.49 3.38
C ASN A 83 0.32 -11.35 2.12
N SER A 84 0.97 -12.52 2.21
CA SER A 84 1.07 -13.50 1.12
C SER A 84 -0.27 -13.99 0.57
N PHE A 85 -1.37 -13.79 1.30
CA PHE A 85 -2.73 -14.20 0.90
C PHE A 85 -3.59 -13.03 0.40
N THR A 86 -3.05 -11.81 0.40
CA THR A 86 -3.77 -10.66 -0.14
C THR A 86 -3.76 -10.73 -1.65
N GLN A 87 -4.93 -10.88 -2.26
CA GLN A 87 -5.09 -10.87 -3.71
C GLN A 87 -5.19 -9.43 -4.22
N CYS A 88 -4.36 -9.09 -5.20
CA CYS A 88 -4.41 -7.81 -5.87
C CYS A 88 -5.65 -7.73 -6.78
N SER A 89 -6.47 -6.69 -6.67
CA SER A 89 -7.63 -6.50 -7.55
C SER A 89 -7.28 -6.01 -8.96
N ASN A 90 -6.02 -5.60 -9.21
CA ASN A 90 -5.56 -5.16 -10.53
C ASN A 90 -5.06 -6.33 -11.38
N CYS A 91 -4.11 -7.13 -10.85
CA CYS A 91 -3.49 -8.24 -11.59
C CYS A 91 -3.89 -9.62 -11.09
N HIS A 92 -4.71 -9.72 -10.03
CA HIS A 92 -5.18 -10.98 -9.42
C HIS A 92 -4.13 -11.90 -8.82
N HIS A 93 -2.84 -11.49 -8.82
CA HIS A 93 -1.78 -12.17 -8.10
C HIS A 93 -1.82 -11.88 -6.60
N PHE A 94 -1.26 -12.81 -5.82
CA PHE A 94 -1.18 -12.70 -4.37
C PHE A 94 0.07 -11.97 -3.89
N GLY A 95 0.05 -11.52 -2.64
CA GLY A 95 1.24 -11.00 -1.94
C GLY A 95 1.40 -9.49 -1.97
N HIS A 96 0.50 -8.74 -2.60
CA HIS A 96 0.55 -7.29 -2.63
C HIS A 96 -0.82 -6.64 -2.71
N HIS A 97 -0.89 -5.37 -2.30
CA HIS A 97 -2.09 -4.54 -2.38
C HIS A 97 -2.19 -3.85 -3.74
N SER A 98 -3.39 -3.63 -4.27
CA SER A 98 -3.63 -3.02 -5.59
C SER A 98 -2.97 -1.66 -5.78
N ASN A 99 -3.00 -0.80 -4.76
CA ASN A 99 -2.32 0.52 -4.78
C ASN A 99 -0.78 0.43 -4.96
N LYS A 100 -0.19 -0.75 -4.79
CA LYS A 100 1.24 -1.02 -4.97
C LYS A 100 1.53 -1.90 -6.19
N CYS A 101 0.50 -2.28 -6.94
CA CYS A 101 0.65 -3.11 -8.12
C CYS A 101 1.34 -2.31 -9.23
N THR A 102 2.41 -2.87 -9.80
CA THR A 102 3.08 -2.34 -10.99
C THR A 102 2.83 -3.19 -12.22
N SER A 103 2.15 -4.33 -12.06
CA SER A 103 1.75 -5.22 -13.15
C SER A 103 0.63 -4.59 -13.98
N PRO A 104 0.54 -4.91 -15.28
CA PRO A 104 -0.63 -4.55 -16.07
C PRO A 104 -1.90 -5.15 -15.47
N SER A 105 -3.03 -4.47 -15.68
CA SER A 105 -4.35 -5.00 -15.29
C SER A 105 -4.61 -6.32 -16.00
N SER A 106 -5.19 -7.28 -15.29
CA SER A 106 -5.66 -8.54 -15.85
C SER A 106 -7.14 -8.72 -15.51
N CYS A 107 -7.89 -9.31 -16.42
CA CYS A 107 -9.29 -9.62 -16.20
C CYS A 107 -9.41 -10.89 -15.35
N CYS A 108 -10.17 -10.84 -14.25
CA CYS A 108 -10.37 -12.03 -13.40
C CYS A 108 -11.17 -13.13 -14.11
N TRP A 109 -11.84 -12.80 -15.23
CA TRP A 109 -12.66 -13.74 -15.97
C TRP A 109 -11.87 -14.42 -17.09
N CYS A 110 -11.21 -13.65 -17.95
CA CYS A 110 -10.58 -14.21 -19.16
C CYS A 110 -9.06 -14.08 -19.17
N THR A 111 -8.43 -13.64 -18.08
CA THR A 111 -6.97 -13.47 -17.87
C THR A 111 -6.25 -12.48 -18.81
N LEU A 112 -6.94 -11.99 -19.84
CA LEU A 112 -6.43 -11.00 -20.80
C LEU A 112 -6.10 -9.65 -20.15
N PRO A 113 -5.20 -8.84 -20.76
CA PRO A 113 -4.71 -7.59 -20.20
C PRO A 113 -5.72 -6.44 -20.34
N HIS A 114 -6.79 -6.47 -19.55
CA HIS A 114 -7.76 -5.39 -19.37
C HIS A 114 -8.30 -5.40 -17.93
N SER A 115 -8.95 -4.32 -17.51
CA SER A 115 -9.59 -4.29 -16.20
C SER A 115 -10.82 -5.20 -16.20
N THR A 116 -11.15 -5.85 -15.08
CA THR A 116 -12.36 -6.70 -15.00
C THR A 116 -13.65 -5.95 -15.40
N GLY A 117 -13.70 -4.63 -15.18
CA GLY A 117 -14.83 -3.77 -15.56
C GLY A 117 -14.82 -3.30 -17.03
N ASP A 118 -13.85 -3.74 -17.83
CA ASP A 118 -13.87 -3.57 -19.29
C ASP A 118 -14.19 -4.89 -19.99
N HIS A 119 -14.51 -5.94 -19.22
CA HIS A 119 -14.75 -7.25 -19.77
C HIS A 119 -16.03 -7.26 -20.61
N SER A 120 -15.88 -7.60 -21.87
CA SER A 120 -16.99 -7.85 -22.79
C SER A 120 -16.97 -9.29 -23.28
N CYS A 121 -18.14 -9.92 -23.34
CA CYS A 121 -18.29 -11.22 -23.94
C CYS A 121 -17.77 -11.22 -25.40
N PRO A 122 -16.95 -12.22 -25.82
CA PRO A 122 -16.43 -12.30 -27.19
C PRO A 122 -17.52 -12.54 -28.24
N THR A 123 -18.66 -13.10 -27.83
CA THR A 123 -19.80 -13.34 -28.71
C THR A 123 -20.57 -12.05 -29.00
N LEU A 124 -20.60 -11.63 -30.26
CA LEU A 124 -21.26 -10.39 -30.73
C LEU A 124 -22.77 -10.29 -30.42
N THR A 125 -23.45 -11.41 -30.24
CA THR A 125 -24.88 -11.46 -29.87
C THR A 125 -25.11 -11.30 -28.36
N CYS A 126 -24.06 -11.38 -27.55
CA CYS A 126 -24.12 -11.23 -26.10
C CYS A 126 -23.65 -9.83 -25.69
N ARG A 127 -24.55 -9.05 -25.09
CA ARG A 127 -24.26 -7.67 -24.65
C ARG A 127 -23.86 -7.55 -23.18
N LEU A 128 -23.62 -8.68 -22.50
CA LEU A 128 -23.20 -8.67 -21.10
C LEU A 128 -21.80 -8.07 -20.97
N ARG A 129 -21.67 -7.15 -20.00
CA ARG A 129 -20.43 -6.51 -19.58
C ARG A 129 -20.26 -6.72 -18.09
N ASP A 130 -19.00 -6.76 -17.64
CA ASP A 130 -18.62 -6.79 -16.22
C ASP A 130 -19.11 -8.02 -15.45
N GLN A 131 -19.58 -9.06 -16.16
CA GLN A 131 -20.14 -10.26 -15.58
C GLN A 131 -19.81 -11.50 -16.44
N PRO A 132 -19.56 -12.67 -15.84
CA PRO A 132 -19.41 -13.91 -16.58
C PRO A 132 -20.70 -14.31 -17.30
N CYS A 133 -20.56 -14.98 -18.44
CA CYS A 133 -21.66 -15.53 -19.21
C CYS A 133 -21.29 -16.92 -19.74
N SER A 134 -22.28 -17.66 -20.27
CA SER A 134 -22.09 -19.03 -20.77
C SER A 134 -21.19 -19.14 -22.01
N HIS A 135 -20.79 -18.03 -22.62
CA HIS A 135 -20.01 -18.02 -23.86
C HIS A 135 -18.50 -18.13 -23.66
N PHE A 136 -18.02 -18.12 -22.43
CA PHE A 136 -16.62 -18.36 -22.13
C PHE A 136 -16.48 -19.07 -20.78
N THR A 137 -15.34 -19.75 -20.59
CA THR A 137 -15.00 -20.39 -19.32
C THR A 137 -14.04 -19.49 -18.56
N PRO A 138 -14.38 -19.06 -17.33
CA PRO A 138 -13.44 -18.32 -16.50
C PRO A 138 -12.14 -19.09 -16.27
N ARG A 139 -11.02 -18.37 -16.20
CA ARG A 139 -9.71 -18.95 -15.91
C ARG A 139 -8.99 -18.14 -14.83
N CYS A 140 -8.33 -18.85 -13.92
CA CYS A 140 -7.54 -18.22 -12.87
C CYS A 140 -6.19 -17.71 -13.41
N VAL A 141 -5.89 -16.43 -13.20
CA VAL A 141 -4.63 -15.79 -13.62
C VAL A 141 -3.39 -16.46 -12.99
N ASN A 142 -3.54 -17.12 -11.84
CA ASN A 142 -2.42 -17.72 -11.11
C ASN A 142 -2.08 -19.16 -11.55
N CYS A 143 -3.04 -19.91 -12.09
CA CYS A 143 -2.85 -21.34 -12.39
C CYS A 143 -3.57 -21.86 -13.63
N ASP A 144 -4.25 -20.98 -14.39
CA ASP A 144 -5.05 -21.29 -15.58
C ASP A 144 -6.21 -22.28 -15.35
N GLY A 145 -6.53 -22.59 -14.09
CA GLY A 145 -7.62 -23.49 -13.71
C GLY A 145 -9.02 -22.85 -13.81
N PRO A 146 -10.10 -23.65 -13.83
CA PRO A 146 -11.47 -23.20 -14.09
C PRO A 146 -12.25 -22.77 -12.83
N HIS A 147 -11.63 -22.02 -11.91
CA HIS A 147 -12.23 -21.63 -10.63
C HIS A 147 -12.24 -20.11 -10.41
#